data_AF-A0A369NVB9-F1
#
_entry.id   AF-A0A369NVB9-F1
#
_cell.length_a   1.000
_cell.length_b   1.000
_cell.length_c   1.000
_cell.angle_alpha   90.00
_cell.angle_beta   90.00
_cell.angle_gamma   90.00
#
_symmetry.space_group_name_H-M   'P 1'
#
loop_
_entity.id
_entity.type
_entity.pdbx_description
1 polymer ?
#
loop_
_entity_poly.entity_id
_entity_poly.type
_entity_poly.pdbx_seq_one_letter_code
_entity_poly.pdbx_strand_id
1 'polypeptide(L)'
;MAQFTCSFHQFPGRHEPTAIRYRFIGSTAISPFERPSHPRHRHCLVTVRPSRLPPPLQSLAFSREKTCAKEEQAVAKRARIIVVGCSLFGCAVAQALSAAGHDVIVVDMQEDALEGLGPDFDGETLTGDGKSALVLEECGVRRATHLVAATGDDASNLLIAELASEIFGVPHVLPLVDDDALADILDDMGIAPICPHRICEDEFFRLTGLTRKEADL
;
A
#
# COMPACT_ATOMS: atom_id res chain seq x y z
N MET A 1 5.76 -19.25 41.20
CA MET A 1 5.79 -20.05 39.96
C MET A 1 4.42 -19.96 39.31
N ALA A 2 4.32 -19.42 38.10
CA ALA A 2 3.07 -19.43 37.35
C ALA A 2 2.92 -20.80 36.65
N GLN A 3 1.79 -21.47 36.85
CA GLN A 3 1.47 -22.70 36.15
C GLN A 3 0.64 -22.38 34.91
N PHE A 4 1.11 -22.82 33.75
CA PHE A 4 0.34 -22.83 32.51
C PHE A 4 -0.15 -24.25 32.28
N THR A 5 -1.46 -24.48 32.28
CA THR A 5 -2.03 -25.74 31.82
C THR A 5 -2.48 -25.58 30.38
N CYS A 6 -1.84 -26.32 29.47
CA CYS A 6 -2.20 -26.36 28.06
C CYS A 6 -3.29 -27.43 27.86
N SER A 7 -4.47 -27.03 27.43
CA SER A 7 -5.50 -27.97 26.98
C SER A 7 -5.68 -27.80 25.48
N PHE A 8 -5.31 -28.83 24.72
CA PHE A 8 -5.57 -28.92 23.29
C PHE A 8 -7.07 -29.20 23.07
N HIS A 9 -7.71 -28.45 22.19
CA HIS A 9 -9.00 -28.83 21.61
C HIS A 9 -8.82 -28.90 20.10
N GLN A 10 -8.93 -30.11 19.58
CA GLN A 10 -8.89 -30.39 18.15
C GLN A 10 -10.34 -30.37 17.66
N PHE A 11 -10.72 -29.38 16.86
CA PHE A 11 -12.00 -29.40 16.16
C PHE A 11 -11.84 -30.26 14.89
N PRO A 12 -12.72 -31.24 14.65
CA PRO A 12 -12.63 -32.06 13.45
C PRO A 12 -13.14 -31.27 12.23
N GLY A 13 -12.28 -31.12 11.23
CA GLY A 13 -12.67 -30.75 9.86
C GLY A 13 -12.58 -29.27 9.49
N ARG A 14 -11.40 -28.84 9.00
CA ARG A 14 -11.12 -27.94 7.85
C ARG A 14 -9.70 -27.35 8.00
N HIS A 15 -9.00 -27.24 6.88
CA HIS A 15 -7.65 -26.70 6.77
C HIS A 15 -7.65 -25.17 6.94
N GLU A 16 -7.33 -24.69 8.15
CA GLU A 16 -6.93 -23.31 8.44
C GLU A 16 -5.79 -23.30 9.49
N PRO A 17 -4.93 -22.27 9.52
CA PRO A 17 -3.81 -22.20 10.46
C PRO A 17 -4.30 -22.14 11.92
N THR A 18 -3.72 -22.98 12.76
CA THR A 18 -4.06 -23.14 14.18
C THR A 18 -3.85 -21.84 14.96
N ALA A 19 -4.93 -21.13 15.28
CA ALA A 19 -4.88 -19.97 16.17
C ALA A 19 -4.74 -20.41 17.64
N ILE A 20 -3.62 -20.08 18.29
CA ILE A 20 -3.41 -20.35 19.71
C ILE A 20 -4.00 -19.19 20.52
N ARG A 21 -5.18 -19.38 21.12
CA ARG A 21 -5.75 -18.42 22.09
C ARG A 21 -5.21 -18.72 23.49
N TYR A 22 -4.53 -17.75 24.08
CA TYR A 22 -4.16 -17.81 25.50
C TYR A 22 -5.27 -17.19 26.36
N ARG A 23 -5.69 -17.91 27.41
CA ARG A 23 -6.58 -17.39 28.46
C ARG A 23 -5.78 -17.23 29.75
N PHE A 24 -5.65 -16.00 30.22
CA PHE A 24 -5.00 -15.69 31.49
C PHE A 24 -5.93 -16.06 32.65
N ILE A 25 -5.48 -16.88 33.60
CA ILE A 25 -6.22 -17.21 34.83
C ILE A 25 -5.27 -16.91 36.00
N GLY A 26 -5.54 -15.85 36.76
CA GLY A 26 -4.93 -15.65 38.07
C GLY A 26 -4.23 -14.31 38.29
N SER A 27 -4.71 -13.60 39.30
CA SER A 27 -4.25 -12.29 39.79
C SER A 27 -3.08 -12.45 40.76
N THR A 28 -1.93 -11.82 40.46
CA THR A 28 -1.15 -10.97 41.40
C THR A 28 0.05 -10.38 40.66
N ALA A 29 0.26 -9.08 40.85
CA ALA A 29 1.15 -8.21 40.10
C ALA A 29 2.54 -8.10 40.71
N ILE A 30 3.63 -8.07 39.92
CA ILE A 30 4.85 -7.28 40.18
C ILE A 30 5.57 -6.86 38.85
N SER A 31 5.76 -5.54 38.68
CA SER A 31 6.68 -4.79 37.77
C SER A 31 6.33 -4.58 36.28
N PRO A 32 7.01 -3.65 35.58
CA PRO A 32 7.02 -2.20 35.72
C PRO A 32 6.56 -1.63 34.37
N PHE A 33 5.25 -1.57 34.14
CA PHE A 33 4.73 -1.09 32.87
C PHE A 33 3.51 -0.22 33.18
N GLU A 34 3.59 1.04 32.75
CA GLU A 34 2.50 2.00 32.88
C GLU A 34 1.21 1.39 32.33
N ARG A 35 0.16 1.42 33.15
CA ARG A 35 -1.17 1.01 32.69
C ARG A 35 -1.67 2.10 31.74
N PRO A 36 -2.09 1.77 30.51
CA PRO A 36 -2.88 2.71 29.73
C PRO A 36 -4.21 2.90 30.44
N SER A 37 -4.52 4.15 30.79
CA SER A 37 -5.83 4.54 31.30
C SER A 37 -6.83 4.54 30.14
N HIS A 38 -7.45 3.39 29.82
CA HIS A 38 -8.84 3.29 29.28
C HIS A 38 -9.22 1.82 29.02
N PRO A 39 -10.48 1.40 29.31
CA PRO A 39 -10.90 0.02 29.18
C PRO A 39 -11.57 -0.20 27.82
N ARG A 40 -10.90 -0.92 26.91
CA ARG A 40 -11.54 -1.79 25.91
C ARG A 40 -10.46 -2.60 25.18
N HIS A 41 -10.49 -3.92 25.43
CA HIS A 41 -9.85 -5.03 24.72
C HIS A 41 -8.68 -4.71 23.78
N ARG A 42 -7.44 -5.09 24.16
CA ARG A 42 -6.39 -5.42 23.19
C ARG A 42 -5.53 -6.59 23.66
N HIS A 43 -5.33 -7.53 22.76
CA HIS A 43 -4.33 -8.59 22.87
C HIS A 43 -2.96 -7.98 23.18
N CYS A 44 -2.30 -8.47 24.22
CA CYS A 44 -0.94 -8.07 24.56
C CYS A 44 0.01 -8.98 23.78
N LEU A 45 0.72 -8.43 22.80
CA LEU A 45 1.76 -9.16 22.08
C LEU A 45 2.98 -9.26 23.00
N VAL A 46 3.24 -10.45 23.55
CA VAL A 46 4.43 -10.70 24.38
C VAL A 46 5.49 -11.32 23.49
N THR A 47 6.64 -10.64 23.32
CA THR A 47 7.79 -11.22 22.64
C THR A 47 8.44 -12.26 23.55
N VAL A 48 8.37 -13.54 23.18
CA VAL A 48 9.02 -14.64 23.90
C VAL A 48 10.36 -14.92 23.22
N ARG A 49 11.47 -14.87 23.98
CA ARG A 49 12.79 -15.25 23.43
C ARG A 49 12.74 -16.70 22.92
N PRO A 50 13.29 -17.00 21.72
CA PRO A 50 13.22 -18.33 21.11
C PRO A 50 13.70 -19.46 22.02
N SER A 51 14.74 -19.22 22.83
CA SER A 51 15.30 -20.18 23.79
C SER A 51 14.35 -20.59 24.93
N ARG A 52 13.20 -19.90 25.10
CA ARG A 52 12.17 -20.23 26.08
C ARG A 52 10.95 -20.95 25.49
N LEU A 53 10.93 -21.21 24.17
CA LEU A 53 9.90 -22.03 23.52
C LEU A 53 10.20 -23.53 23.73
N PRO A 54 9.17 -24.39 23.80
CA PRO A 54 9.38 -25.84 23.82
C PRO A 54 10.03 -26.32 22.50
N PRO A 55 10.82 -27.41 22.53
CA PRO A 55 11.66 -27.84 21.40
C PRO A 55 10.99 -27.89 20.02
N PRO A 56 9.75 -28.40 19.84
CA PRO A 56 9.12 -28.46 18.52
C PRO A 56 8.74 -27.08 17.94
N LEU A 57 8.64 -26.03 18.77
CA LEU A 57 8.33 -24.67 18.33
C LEU A 57 9.60 -23.82 18.09
N GLN A 58 10.77 -24.27 18.57
CA GLN A 58 12.02 -23.56 18.35
C GLN A 58 12.43 -23.57 16.87
N SER A 59 12.22 -24.68 16.15
CA SER A 59 12.51 -24.79 14.73
C SER A 59 11.57 -23.93 13.87
N LEU A 60 10.29 -23.80 14.27
CA LEU A 60 9.31 -22.93 13.63
C LEU A 60 9.60 -21.44 13.87
N ALA A 61 10.14 -21.08 15.05
CA ALA A 61 10.60 -19.73 15.34
C ALA A 61 11.85 -19.37 14.51
N PHE A 62 12.82 -20.31 14.41
CA PHE A 62 14.05 -20.12 13.62
C PHE A 62 13.77 -19.98 12.12
N SER A 63 12.74 -20.67 11.61
CA SER A 63 12.35 -20.59 10.20
C SER A 63 11.66 -19.26 9.83
N ARG A 64 11.11 -18.52 10.80
CA ARG A 64 10.47 -17.19 10.56
C ARG A 64 11.42 -16.02 10.75
N GLU A 65 12.53 -16.17 11.47
CA GLU A 65 13.55 -15.11 11.55
C GLU A 65 14.14 -14.76 10.17
N LYS A 66 14.13 -15.70 9.20
CA LYS A 66 14.63 -15.45 7.84
C LYS A 66 13.65 -14.74 6.88
N THR A 67 12.37 -14.63 7.21
CA THR A 67 11.40 -13.91 6.36
C THR A 67 11.09 -12.50 6.86
N CYS A 68 11.39 -12.19 8.13
CA CYS A 68 11.18 -10.85 8.70
C CYS A 68 12.34 -9.86 8.39
N ALA A 69 13.47 -10.35 7.87
CA ALA A 69 14.68 -9.54 7.62
C ALA A 69 14.64 -8.68 6.34
N LYS A 70 13.53 -8.67 5.59
CA LYS A 70 13.36 -7.76 4.42
C LYS A 70 12.41 -6.59 4.66
N GLU A 71 11.68 -6.57 5.77
CA GLU A 71 10.65 -5.55 6.03
C GLU A 71 11.07 -4.47 7.04
N GLU A 72 12.20 -4.65 7.75
CA GLU A 72 12.76 -3.64 8.64
C GLU A 72 14.04 -3.04 8.06
N GLN A 73 13.87 -1.95 7.29
CA GLN A 73 14.82 -0.86 6.96
C GLN A 73 14.88 -0.50 5.47
N ALA A 74 13.76 -0.03 4.92
CA ALA A 74 13.84 1.05 3.94
C ALA A 74 13.93 2.36 4.75
N VAL A 75 15.14 2.89 4.92
CA VAL A 75 15.27 4.35 5.06
C VAL A 75 14.48 4.91 3.88
N ALA A 76 13.42 5.69 4.14
CA ALA A 76 12.54 6.21 3.09
C ALA A 76 13.40 6.95 2.07
N LYS A 77 13.75 6.25 0.97
CA LYS A 77 14.56 6.82 -0.08
C LYS A 77 13.70 7.92 -0.66
N ARG A 78 14.19 9.16 -0.61
CA ARG A 78 13.55 10.27 -1.32
C ARG A 78 13.41 9.88 -2.79
N ALA A 79 12.18 9.60 -3.21
CA ALA A 79 11.81 9.29 -4.57
C ALA A 79 11.52 10.58 -5.32
N ARG A 80 11.89 10.61 -6.61
CA ARG A 80 11.40 11.60 -7.57
C ARG A 80 10.17 11.04 -8.24
N ILE A 81 9.06 11.73 -8.13
CA ILE A 81 7.73 11.26 -8.53
C ILE A 81 7.08 12.33 -9.40
N ILE A 82 6.57 11.90 -10.56
CA ILE A 82 5.79 12.77 -11.44
C ILE A 82 4.33 12.36 -11.33
N VAL A 83 3.46 13.33 -11.08
CA VAL A 83 2.00 13.14 -11.12
C VAL A 83 1.47 13.90 -12.31
N VAL A 84 0.89 13.19 -13.26
CA VAL A 84 0.30 13.77 -14.48
C VAL A 84 -1.22 13.79 -14.32
N GLY A 85 -1.80 14.98 -14.28
CA GLY A 85 -3.20 15.24 -13.94
C GLY A 85 -3.39 15.58 -12.47
N CYS A 86 -3.88 16.78 -12.18
CA CYS A 86 -4.37 17.18 -10.86
C CYS A 86 -5.89 17.01 -10.80
N SER A 87 -6.35 15.78 -11.04
CA SER A 87 -7.70 15.36 -10.65
C SER A 87 -7.80 15.28 -9.12
N LEU A 88 -9.00 15.01 -8.59
CA LEU A 88 -9.17 14.79 -7.14
C LEU A 88 -8.18 13.74 -6.59
N PHE A 89 -7.99 12.65 -7.34
CA PHE A 89 -7.03 11.61 -6.99
C PHE A 89 -5.58 12.11 -7.13
N GLY A 90 -5.25 12.73 -8.27
CA GLY A 90 -3.92 13.24 -8.55
C GLY A 90 -3.44 14.26 -7.51
N CYS A 91 -4.27 15.25 -7.17
CA CYS A 91 -3.94 16.25 -6.16
C CYS A 91 -3.78 15.61 -4.76
N ALA A 92 -4.67 14.69 -4.37
CA ALA A 92 -4.59 14.00 -3.08
C ALA A 92 -3.31 13.15 -2.96
N VAL A 93 -2.93 12.44 -4.03
CA VAL A 93 -1.69 11.66 -4.09
C VAL A 93 -0.47 12.58 -4.04
N ALA A 94 -0.46 13.67 -4.81
CA ALA A 94 0.64 14.63 -4.82
C ALA A 94 0.89 15.24 -3.44
N GLN A 95 -0.18 15.69 -2.77
CA GLN A 95 -0.12 16.23 -1.40
C GLN A 95 0.42 15.20 -0.41
N ALA A 96 -0.10 13.96 -0.45
CA ALA A 96 0.36 12.90 0.44
C ALA A 96 1.85 12.56 0.24
N LEU A 97 2.32 12.52 -1.01
CA LEU A 97 3.71 12.25 -1.36
C LEU A 97 4.65 13.39 -0.94
N SER A 98 4.23 14.65 -1.17
CA SER A 98 4.99 15.83 -0.73
C SER A 98 5.09 15.87 0.80
N ALA A 99 3.98 15.64 1.52
CA ALA A 99 3.96 15.57 2.97
C ALA A 99 4.82 14.41 3.53
N ALA A 100 4.95 13.31 2.79
CA ALA A 100 5.88 12.22 3.10
C ALA A 100 7.36 12.56 2.82
N GLY A 101 7.64 13.75 2.27
CA GLY A 101 8.97 14.29 2.02
C GLY A 101 9.60 13.85 0.70
N HIS A 102 8.80 13.37 -0.26
CA HIS A 102 9.28 13.03 -1.61
C HIS A 102 9.45 14.27 -2.51
N ASP A 103 10.22 14.12 -3.58
CA ASP A 103 10.39 15.15 -4.63
C ASP A 103 9.27 14.95 -5.66
N VAL A 104 8.25 15.81 -5.61
CA VAL A 104 7.01 15.65 -6.39
C VAL A 104 6.91 16.76 -7.42
N ILE A 105 6.69 16.39 -8.68
CA ILE A 105 6.34 17.31 -9.76
C ILE A 105 4.92 16.98 -10.22
N VAL A 106 4.04 17.98 -10.24
CA VAL A 106 2.66 17.84 -10.74
C VAL A 106 2.51 18.53 -12.09
N VAL A 107 1.96 17.83 -13.06
CA VAL A 107 1.72 18.34 -14.42
C VAL A 107 0.22 18.37 -14.67
N ASP A 108 -0.32 19.51 -15.09
CA ASP A 108 -1.69 19.58 -15.58
C ASP A 108 -1.81 20.61 -16.72
N MET A 109 -2.79 20.47 -17.60
CA MET A 109 -3.05 21.45 -18.66
C MET A 109 -3.73 22.71 -18.12
N GLN A 110 -4.48 22.59 -17.02
CA GLN A 110 -5.23 23.69 -16.41
C GLN A 110 -4.43 24.24 -15.23
N GLU A 111 -3.99 25.49 -15.32
CA GLU A 111 -3.29 26.18 -14.24
C GLU A 111 -4.16 26.25 -12.97
N ASP A 112 -5.45 26.52 -13.11
CA ASP A 112 -6.44 26.51 -12.02
C ASP A 112 -6.48 25.19 -11.23
N ALA A 113 -6.20 24.06 -11.88
CA ALA A 113 -6.16 22.76 -11.20
C ALA A 113 -4.93 22.64 -10.30
N LEU A 114 -3.79 23.20 -10.74
CA LEU A 114 -2.55 23.23 -9.96
C LEU A 114 -2.65 24.16 -8.75
N GLU A 115 -3.38 25.27 -8.86
CA GLU A 115 -3.71 26.12 -7.72
C GLU A 115 -4.47 25.35 -6.61
N GLY A 116 -5.23 24.32 -7.00
CA GLY A 116 -5.95 23.42 -6.09
C GLY A 116 -5.08 22.56 -5.17
N LEU A 117 -3.76 22.45 -5.42
CA LEU A 117 -2.82 21.76 -4.53
C LEU A 117 -2.68 22.45 -3.17
N GLY A 118 -2.97 23.75 -3.10
CA GLY A 118 -2.97 24.51 -1.86
C GLY A 118 -1.57 24.83 -1.31
N PRO A 119 -1.51 25.65 -0.24
CA PRO A 119 -0.26 26.22 0.26
C PRO A 119 0.65 25.22 0.99
N ASP A 120 0.12 24.06 1.39
CA ASP A 120 0.86 23.03 2.11
C ASP A 120 1.62 22.08 1.17
N PHE A 121 1.41 22.19 -0.15
CA PHE A 121 2.13 21.41 -1.14
C PHE A 121 3.54 21.99 -1.37
N ASP A 122 4.56 21.24 -0.97
CA ASP A 122 5.98 21.56 -1.14
C ASP A 122 6.55 20.71 -2.29
N GLY A 123 6.18 21.06 -3.53
CA GLY A 123 6.62 20.39 -4.75
C GLY A 123 6.59 21.34 -5.95
N GLU A 124 7.03 20.84 -7.10
CA GLU A 124 7.06 21.62 -8.35
C GLU A 124 5.75 21.42 -9.13
N THR A 125 5.30 22.47 -9.83
CA THR A 125 4.13 22.41 -10.72
C THR A 125 4.53 22.83 -12.13
N LEU A 126 4.03 22.13 -13.14
CA LEU A 126 4.25 22.46 -14.54
C LEU A 126 2.92 22.47 -15.30
N THR A 127 2.59 23.59 -15.94
CA THR A 127 1.43 23.68 -16.82
C THR A 127 1.79 23.12 -18.21
N GLY A 128 1.15 22.04 -18.63
CA GLY A 128 1.45 21.41 -19.91
C GLY A 128 0.61 20.17 -20.21
N ASP A 129 0.66 19.71 -21.46
CA ASP A 129 0.02 18.45 -21.86
C ASP A 129 0.88 17.26 -21.42
N GLY A 130 0.38 16.47 -20.46
CA GLY A 130 1.02 15.25 -19.97
C GLY A 130 1.26 14.16 -21.02
N LYS A 131 0.56 14.21 -22.17
CA LYS A 131 0.78 13.33 -23.31
C LYS A 131 1.99 13.74 -24.16
N SER A 132 2.54 14.93 -23.92
CA SER A 132 3.69 15.45 -24.66
C SER A 132 4.99 14.94 -24.06
N ALA A 133 5.78 14.22 -24.88
CA ALA A 133 7.12 13.78 -24.51
C ALA A 133 8.02 14.96 -24.09
N LEU A 134 7.88 16.13 -24.72
CA LEU A 134 8.66 17.32 -24.36
C LEU A 134 8.33 17.82 -22.95
N VAL A 135 7.05 17.80 -22.56
CA VAL A 135 6.61 18.21 -21.21
C VAL A 135 7.12 17.21 -20.16
N LEU A 136 7.05 15.91 -20.46
CA LEU A 136 7.60 14.87 -19.58
C LEU A 136 9.13 15.00 -19.43
N GLU A 137 9.86 15.35 -20.49
CA GLU A 137 11.29 15.63 -20.42
C GLU A 137 11.60 16.86 -19.57
N GLU A 138 10.82 17.94 -19.70
CA GLU A 138 10.95 19.15 -18.88
C GLU A 138 10.76 18.86 -17.38
N CYS A 139 9.85 17.95 -17.02
CA CYS A 139 9.67 17.46 -15.64
C CYS A 139 10.86 16.61 -15.13
N GLY A 140 11.74 16.19 -16.03
CA GLY A 140 12.84 15.29 -15.72
C GLY A 140 12.40 13.83 -15.56
N VAL A 141 11.45 13.36 -16.36
CA VAL A 141 10.93 11.97 -16.33
C VAL A 141 12.02 10.89 -16.37
N ARG A 142 13.15 11.15 -17.03
CA ARG A 142 14.29 10.22 -17.10
C ARG A 142 14.95 9.94 -15.75
N ARG A 143 14.72 10.79 -14.75
CA ARG A 143 15.19 10.63 -13.37
C ARG A 143 14.08 10.21 -12.42
N ALA A 144 12.84 10.13 -12.90
CA ALA A 144 11.71 9.75 -12.09
C ALA A 144 11.81 8.25 -11.74
N THR A 145 11.51 7.96 -10.48
CA THR A 145 11.38 6.59 -10.00
C THR A 145 9.95 6.10 -10.11
N HIS A 146 9.00 7.03 -10.06
CA HIS A 146 7.57 6.76 -10.15
C HIS A 146 6.90 7.79 -11.05
N LEU A 147 5.90 7.35 -11.79
CA LEU A 147 4.96 8.22 -12.50
C LEU A 147 3.53 7.78 -12.21
N VAL A 148 2.68 8.72 -11.83
CA VAL A 148 1.24 8.51 -11.63
C VAL A 148 0.51 9.22 -12.75
N ALA A 149 -0.27 8.51 -13.55
CA ALA A 149 -1.12 9.11 -14.58
C ALA A 149 -2.56 9.17 -14.05
N ALA A 150 -2.98 10.34 -13.59
CA ALA A 150 -4.24 10.58 -12.88
C ALA A 150 -5.02 11.73 -13.53
N THR A 151 -5.05 11.76 -14.86
CA THR A 151 -5.94 12.66 -15.60
C THR A 151 -7.39 12.16 -15.52
N GLY A 152 -8.35 12.97 -15.95
CA GLY A 152 -9.77 12.58 -16.00
C GLY A 152 -10.16 11.72 -17.20
N ASP A 153 -9.20 11.23 -18.00
CA ASP A 153 -9.44 10.43 -19.21
C ASP A 153 -8.54 9.19 -19.23
N ASP A 154 -9.15 8.01 -19.22
CA ASP A 154 -8.45 6.73 -19.15
C ASP A 154 -7.56 6.49 -20.38
N ALA A 155 -8.00 6.92 -21.57
CA ALA A 155 -7.21 6.81 -22.79
C ALA A 155 -5.93 7.64 -22.72
N SER A 156 -6.02 8.85 -22.13
CA SER A 156 -4.85 9.67 -21.83
C SER A 156 -3.93 8.98 -20.80
N ASN A 157 -4.49 8.39 -19.75
CA ASN A 157 -3.69 7.70 -18.72
C ASN A 157 -2.96 6.47 -19.27
N LEU A 158 -3.60 5.70 -20.16
CA LEU A 158 -2.98 4.61 -20.91
C LEU A 158 -1.77 5.09 -21.73
N LEU A 159 -1.97 6.15 -22.54
CA LEU A 159 -0.91 6.70 -23.38
C LEU A 159 0.25 7.24 -22.54
N ILE A 160 -0.04 7.97 -21.46
CA ILE A 160 0.99 8.48 -20.54
C ILE A 160 1.78 7.32 -19.93
N ALA A 161 1.09 6.25 -19.53
CA ALA A 161 1.73 5.08 -18.96
C ALA A 161 2.66 4.37 -19.94
N GLU A 162 2.22 4.20 -21.20
CA GLU A 162 3.05 3.65 -22.28
C GLU A 162 4.28 4.53 -22.54
N LEU A 163 4.12 5.86 -22.66
CA LEU A 163 5.25 6.78 -22.82
C LEU A 163 6.25 6.66 -21.65
N ALA A 164 5.74 6.66 -20.43
CA ALA A 164 6.57 6.58 -19.22
C ALA A 164 7.35 5.27 -19.12
N SER A 165 6.69 4.14 -19.38
CA SER A 165 7.28 2.81 -19.27
C SER A 165 8.20 2.49 -20.45
N GLU A 166 7.72 2.58 -21.68
CA GLU A 166 8.42 2.11 -22.88
C GLU A 166 9.45 3.12 -23.40
N ILE A 167 9.13 4.42 -23.39
CA ILE A 167 10.03 5.44 -23.96
C ILE A 167 11.02 5.96 -22.92
N PHE A 168 10.54 6.25 -21.71
CA PHE A 168 11.36 6.86 -20.66
C PHE A 168 11.94 5.85 -19.66
N GLY A 169 11.44 4.61 -19.64
CA GLY A 169 11.95 3.57 -18.76
C GLY A 169 11.69 3.83 -17.27
N VAL A 170 10.58 4.49 -16.95
CA VAL A 170 10.20 4.76 -15.55
C VAL A 170 9.89 3.42 -14.85
N PRO A 171 10.56 3.10 -13.73
CA PRO A 171 10.43 1.78 -13.10
C PRO A 171 9.03 1.46 -12.55
N HIS A 172 8.32 2.47 -12.07
CA HIS A 172 7.01 2.32 -11.44
C HIS A 172 6.02 3.29 -12.07
N VAL A 173 5.10 2.77 -12.87
CA VAL A 173 4.08 3.55 -13.57
C VAL A 173 2.71 3.12 -13.06
N LEU A 174 1.93 4.09 -12.60
CA LEU A 174 0.65 3.88 -11.90
C LEU A 174 -0.44 4.71 -12.59
N PRO A 175 -1.06 4.20 -13.66
CA PRO A 175 -2.20 4.85 -14.29
C PRO A 175 -3.48 4.63 -13.48
N LEU A 176 -4.28 5.67 -13.32
CA LEU A 176 -5.64 5.60 -12.80
C LEU A 176 -6.58 5.27 -13.97
N VAL A 177 -7.35 4.17 -13.85
CA VAL A 177 -8.23 3.70 -14.93
C VAL A 177 -9.53 3.16 -14.35
N ASP A 178 -10.67 3.63 -14.85
CA ASP A 178 -12.00 3.14 -14.51
C ASP A 178 -12.51 2.08 -15.52
N ASP A 179 -12.12 2.17 -16.80
CA ASP A 179 -12.50 1.21 -17.84
C ASP A 179 -11.74 -0.13 -17.70
N ASP A 180 -12.48 -1.20 -17.42
CA ASP A 180 -11.93 -2.55 -17.26
C ASP A 180 -11.20 -3.07 -18.51
N ALA A 181 -11.65 -2.73 -19.72
CA ALA A 181 -10.99 -3.17 -20.95
C ALA A 181 -9.63 -2.48 -21.14
N LEU A 182 -9.50 -1.21 -20.72
CA LEU A 182 -8.22 -0.52 -20.73
C LEU A 182 -7.29 -1.02 -19.62
N ALA A 183 -7.86 -1.36 -18.46
CA ALA A 183 -7.10 -1.98 -17.37
C ALA A 183 -6.48 -3.32 -17.78
N ASP A 184 -7.25 -4.16 -18.47
CA ASP A 184 -6.76 -5.46 -18.94
C ASP A 184 -5.61 -5.30 -19.97
N ILE A 185 -5.68 -4.28 -20.83
CA ILE A 185 -4.59 -3.94 -21.77
C ILE A 185 -3.31 -3.53 -21.01
N LEU A 186 -3.44 -2.75 -19.94
CA LEU A 186 -2.31 -2.34 -19.10
C LEU A 186 -1.67 -3.54 -18.39
N ASP A 187 -2.50 -4.44 -17.87
CA ASP A 187 -2.04 -5.69 -17.23
C ASP A 187 -1.25 -6.56 -18.23
N ASP A 188 -1.72 -6.68 -19.48
CA ASP A 188 -1.01 -7.39 -20.55
C ASP A 188 0.35 -6.74 -20.90
N MET A 189 0.46 -5.42 -20.74
CA MET A 189 1.73 -4.67 -20.86
C MET A 189 2.61 -4.75 -19.62
N GLY A 190 2.16 -5.41 -18.55
CA GLY A 190 2.88 -5.52 -17.28
C GLY A 190 2.86 -4.24 -16.44
N ILE A 191 1.93 -3.32 -16.72
CA ILE A 191 1.71 -2.08 -15.98
C ILE A 191 0.46 -2.25 -15.14
N ALA A 192 0.59 -2.32 -13.81
CA ALA A 192 -0.56 -2.48 -12.93
C ALA A 192 -1.33 -1.15 -12.78
N PRO A 193 -2.60 -1.04 -13.22
CA PRO A 193 -3.40 0.15 -13.04
C PRO A 193 -3.97 0.25 -11.62
N ILE A 194 -4.32 1.47 -11.22
CA ILE A 194 -5.17 1.75 -10.07
C ILE A 194 -6.61 1.87 -10.58
N CYS A 195 -7.46 0.94 -10.17
CA CYS A 195 -8.89 0.94 -10.49
C CYS A 195 -9.72 1.21 -9.23
N PRO A 196 -10.18 2.45 -8.98
CA PRO A 196 -10.88 2.81 -7.75
C PRO A 196 -12.12 1.95 -7.48
N HIS A 197 -12.92 1.63 -8.50
CA HIS A 197 -14.10 0.78 -8.35
C HIS A 197 -13.71 -0.62 -7.90
N ARG A 198 -12.73 -1.27 -8.56
CA ARG A 198 -12.25 -2.61 -8.18
C ARG A 198 -11.77 -2.64 -6.72
N ILE A 199 -10.99 -1.63 -6.30
CA ILE A 199 -10.49 -1.50 -4.93
C ILE A 199 -11.64 -1.32 -3.92
N CYS A 200 -12.61 -0.46 -4.24
CA CYS A 200 -13.76 -0.21 -3.37
C CYS A 200 -14.66 -1.43 -3.25
N GLU A 201 -14.87 -2.16 -4.34
CA GLU A 201 -15.63 -3.41 -4.34
C GLU A 201 -14.92 -4.49 -3.51
N ASP A 202 -13.62 -4.69 -3.71
CA ASP A 202 -12.83 -5.66 -2.94
C ASP A 202 -12.93 -5.35 -1.44
N GLU A 203 -12.80 -4.08 -1.07
CA GLU A 203 -12.92 -3.62 0.31
C GLU A 203 -14.35 -3.82 0.85
N PHE A 204 -15.38 -3.57 0.05
CA PHE A 204 -16.78 -3.80 0.42
C PHE A 204 -17.04 -5.28 0.73
N PHE A 205 -16.62 -6.20 -0.14
CA PHE A 205 -16.77 -7.64 0.10
C PHE A 205 -15.97 -8.09 1.33
N ARG A 206 -14.77 -7.54 1.52
CA ARG A 206 -13.95 -7.82 2.71
C ARG A 206 -14.63 -7.38 4.01
N LEU A 207 -15.23 -6.19 4.03
CA LEU A 207 -15.90 -5.64 5.22
C LEU A 207 -17.23 -6.33 5.52
N THR A 208 -17.97 -6.75 4.50
CA THR A 208 -19.28 -7.39 4.65
C THR A 208 -19.19 -8.90 4.86
N GLY A 209 -18.07 -9.52 4.47
CA GLY A 209 -17.92 -10.98 4.46
C GLY A 209 -18.79 -11.68 3.41
N LEU A 210 -19.40 -10.91 2.50
CA LEU A 210 -20.14 -11.44 1.37
C LEU A 210 -19.16 -12.00 0.34
N THR A 211 -19.58 -13.05 -0.37
CA THR A 211 -18.79 -13.63 -1.46
C THR A 211 -19.31 -13.16 -2.80
N ARG A 212 -18.41 -12.86 -3.73
CA ARG A 212 -18.77 -12.70 -5.14
C ARG A 212 -19.37 -14.01 -5.64
N LYS A 213 -20.46 -13.93 -6.42
CA LYS A 213 -20.74 -15.03 -7.33
C LYS A 213 -19.61 -15.03 -8.34
N GLU A 214 -18.92 -16.16 -8.52
CA GLU A 214 -18.13 -16.35 -9.72
C GLU A 214 -19.06 -16.06 -10.89
N ALA A 215 -18.71 -15.07 -11.72
CA ALA A 215 -19.40 -14.88 -12.97
C ALA A 215 -19.17 -16.17 -13.76
N ASP A 216 -20.25 -16.92 -14.03
CA ASP A 216 -20.22 -18.09 -14.89
C ASP A 216 -19.63 -17.65 -16.25
N LEU A 217 -18.35 -17.95 -16.46
CA LEU A 217 -17.62 -17.78 -17.73
C LEU A 217 -18.09 -18.84 -18.74
#